data_AF-A0A0S8DGA5-F1
#
_entry.id   AF-A0A0S8DGA5-F1
#
_cell.length_a   1.000
_cell.length_b   1.000
_cell.length_c   1.000
_cell.angle_alpha   90.00
_cell.angle_beta   90.00
_cell.angle_gamma   90.00
#
_symmetry.space_group_name_H-M   'P 1'
#
loop_
_entity.id
_entity.type
_entity.pdbx_description
1 polymer ?
#
loop_
_entity_poly.entity_id
_entity_poly.type
_entity_poly.pdbx_seq_one_letter_code
_entity_poly.pdbx_strand_id
1 'polypeptide(L)'
;MPEKHHKLLVPREVAEVIRTLHPHIKKKVKASLQIILSDPHSGKSLKNELVGLKSFRVSKFRIIYRRGTGRIVELVAMGPRERIYEETYRLIRSGR
;
A
#
# COMPACT_ATOMS: atom_id res chain seq x y z
N MET A 1 15.46 -11.52 -20.02
CA MET A 1 14.32 -12.21 -19.35
C MET A 1 13.31 -11.14 -18.96
N PRO A 2 12.01 -11.23 -19.27
CA PRO A 2 11.09 -10.17 -18.85
C PRO A 2 11.02 -10.21 -17.32
N GLU A 3 11.41 -9.11 -16.68
CA GLU A 3 11.35 -8.95 -15.22
C GLU A 3 9.89 -9.16 -14.79
N LYS A 4 9.64 -10.26 -14.06
CA LYS A 4 8.28 -10.72 -13.72
C LYS A 4 7.74 -9.90 -12.55
N HIS A 5 7.41 -8.63 -12.79
CA HIS A 5 6.81 -7.74 -11.80
C HIS A 5 5.39 -8.18 -11.42
N HIS A 6 5.01 -7.94 -10.16
CA HIS A 6 3.62 -8.09 -9.72
C HIS A 6 2.71 -7.06 -10.42
N LYS A 7 1.42 -7.38 -10.57
CA LYS A 7 0.39 -6.41 -10.94
C LYS A 7 -0.07 -5.67 -9.69
N LEU A 8 -0.36 -4.38 -9.83
CA LEU A 8 -0.86 -3.54 -8.76
C LEU A 8 -2.38 -3.32 -8.91
N LEU A 9 -3.15 -3.66 -7.89
CA LEU A 9 -4.55 -3.25 -7.76
C LEU A 9 -4.61 -2.07 -6.80
N VAL A 10 -5.24 -0.98 -7.26
CA VAL A 10 -5.33 0.28 -6.52
C VAL A 10 -6.81 0.66 -6.37
N PRO A 11 -7.36 0.67 -5.14
CA PRO A 11 -8.69 1.20 -4.89
C PRO A 11 -8.80 2.65 -5.33
N ARG A 12 -10.00 3.06 -5.76
CA ARG A 12 -10.23 4.42 -6.25
C ARG A 12 -9.82 5.46 -5.20
N GLU A 13 -10.23 5.29 -3.94
CA GLU A 13 -9.83 6.20 -2.85
C GLU A 13 -8.31 6.39 -2.72
N VAL A 14 -7.53 5.31 -2.84
CA VAL A 14 -6.06 5.38 -2.76
C VAL A 14 -5.49 6.10 -3.98
N ALA A 15 -6.04 5.85 -5.18
CA ALA A 15 -5.62 6.55 -6.39
C ALA A 15 -5.88 8.06 -6.30
N GLU A 16 -7.03 8.47 -5.77
CA GLU A 16 -7.36 9.88 -5.54
C GLU A 16 -6.40 10.54 -4.54
N VAL A 17 -6.08 9.88 -3.43
CA VAL A 17 -5.07 10.38 -2.49
C VAL A 17 -3.73 10.57 -3.19
N ILE A 18 -3.27 9.61 -3.99
CA ILE A 18 -2.00 9.73 -4.71
C ILE A 18 -2.03 10.90 -5.71
N ARG A 19 -3.17 11.15 -6.37
CA ARG A 19 -3.34 12.24 -7.34
C ARG A 19 -3.21 13.62 -6.72
N THR A 20 -3.58 13.80 -5.45
CA THR A 20 -3.48 15.11 -4.76
C THR A 20 -2.09 15.38 -4.17
N LEU A 21 -1.20 14.38 -4.11
CA LEU A 21 0.13 14.55 -3.53
C LEU A 21 1.01 15.51 -4.36
N HIS A 22 1.85 16.26 -3.65
CA HIS A 22 2.90 17.07 -4.26
C HIS A 22 3.82 16.20 -5.16
N PRO A 23 4.29 16.67 -6.33
CA PRO A 23 5.08 15.88 -7.28
C PRO A 23 6.28 15.16 -6.66
N HIS A 24 6.96 15.80 -5.70
CA HIS A 24 8.08 15.19 -4.99
C HIS A 24 7.66 13.94 -4.18
N ILE A 25 6.48 13.96 -3.56
CA ILE A 25 5.97 12.80 -2.82
C ILE A 25 5.47 11.73 -3.79
N LYS A 26 4.82 12.10 -4.90
CA LYS A 26 4.43 11.15 -5.98
C LYS A 26 5.62 10.35 -6.49
N LYS A 27 6.78 10.98 -6.70
CA LYS A 27 8.01 10.29 -7.10
C LYS A 27 8.44 9.23 -6.06
N LYS A 28 8.40 9.58 -4.77
CA LYS A 28 8.72 8.65 -3.67
C LYS A 28 7.72 7.50 -3.57
N VAL A 29 6.43 7.78 -3.74
CA VAL A 29 5.38 6.76 -3.79
C VAL A 29 5.61 5.81 -4.96
N LYS A 30 5.87 6.33 -6.17
CA LYS A 30 6.15 5.50 -7.35
C LYS A 30 7.34 4.57 -7.11
N ALA A 31 8.46 5.10 -6.62
CA ALA A 31 9.64 4.28 -6.30
C ALA A 31 9.34 3.19 -5.27
N SER A 32 8.57 3.54 -4.22
CA SER A 32 8.17 2.58 -3.19
C SER A 32 7.25 1.48 -3.73
N LEU A 33 6.34 1.82 -4.63
CA LEU A 33 5.49 0.83 -5.31
C LEU A 33 6.33 -0.12 -6.18
N GLN A 34 7.35 0.36 -6.87
CA GLN A 34 8.26 -0.52 -7.62
C GLN A 34 8.95 -1.54 -6.71
N ILE A 35 9.45 -1.09 -5.55
CA ILE A 35 10.05 -2.00 -4.54
C ILE A 35 9.04 -3.05 -4.07
N ILE A 36 7.79 -2.64 -3.80
CA ILE A 36 6.73 -3.57 -3.37
C ILE A 36 6.37 -4.56 -4.50
N LEU A 37 6.38 -4.12 -5.76
CA LEU A 37 6.07 -4.99 -6.90
C LEU A 37 7.22 -5.95 -7.25
N SER A 38 8.46 -5.59 -6.96
CA SER A 38 9.60 -6.50 -7.07
C SER A 38 9.66 -7.49 -5.92
N ASP A 39 9.40 -7.02 -4.69
CA ASP A 39 9.34 -7.84 -3.49
C ASP A 39 8.14 -7.46 -2.59
N PRO A 40 7.03 -8.20 -2.67
CA PRO A 40 5.88 -7.97 -1.79
C PRO A 40 6.17 -8.21 -0.30
N HIS A 41 7.30 -8.82 0.06
CA HIS A 41 7.67 -9.05 1.46
C HIS A 41 8.41 -7.88 2.11
N SER A 42 8.85 -6.89 1.32
CA SER A 42 9.60 -5.69 1.75
C SER A 42 8.91 -4.83 2.83
N GLY A 43 7.58 -4.91 2.95
CA GLY A 43 6.81 -4.25 4.00
C GLY A 43 6.74 -5.04 5.31
N LYS A 44 6.64 -4.30 6.42
CA LYS A 44 6.48 -4.87 7.76
C LYS A 44 5.09 -5.50 7.90
N SER A 45 5.02 -6.75 8.32
CA SER A 45 3.75 -7.41 8.63
C SER A 45 3.06 -6.72 9.80
N LEU A 46 1.76 -6.48 9.66
CA LEU A 46 0.92 -5.94 10.72
C LEU A 46 0.37 -7.07 11.60
N LYS A 47 -0.10 -6.69 12.79
CA LYS A 47 -0.57 -7.59 13.84
C LYS A 47 -2.02 -7.27 14.20
N ASN A 48 -2.59 -8.08 15.09
CA ASN A 48 -3.95 -7.93 15.61
C ASN A 48 -4.95 -7.95 14.43
N GLU A 49 -5.82 -6.95 14.35
CA GLU A 49 -6.94 -6.94 13.44
C GLU A 49 -6.51 -6.57 12.01
N LEU A 50 -5.22 -6.31 11.83
CA LEU A 50 -4.56 -6.03 10.56
C LEU A 50 -3.63 -7.18 10.11
N VAL A 51 -3.70 -8.36 10.75
CA VAL A 51 -2.98 -9.56 10.30
C VAL A 51 -3.28 -9.84 8.83
N GLY A 52 -2.26 -10.25 8.08
CA GLY A 52 -2.33 -10.46 6.63
C GLY A 52 -2.03 -9.20 5.80
N LEU A 53 -1.97 -8.02 6.43
CA LEU A 53 -1.51 -6.79 5.79
C LEU A 53 -0.03 -6.52 6.05
N LYS A 54 0.54 -5.71 5.16
CA LYS A 54 1.89 -5.17 5.24
C LYS A 54 1.87 -3.65 5.16
N SER A 55 2.84 -3.04 5.84
CA SER A 55 3.06 -1.60 5.89
C SER A 55 4.43 -1.25 5.33
N PHE A 56 4.47 -0.42 4.29
CA PHE A 56 5.70 0.16 3.75
C PHE A 56 5.79 1.65 4.06
N ARG A 57 6.94 2.15 4.53
CA ARG A 57 7.13 3.56 4.89
C ARG A 57 7.54 4.36 3.66
N VAL A 58 6.85 5.49 3.42
CA VAL A 58 7.20 6.46 2.37
C VAL A 58 7.27 7.85 3.00
N SER A 59 8.47 8.29 3.38
CA SER A 59 8.65 9.54 4.12
C SER A 59 7.81 9.58 5.41
N LYS A 60 6.83 10.49 5.50
CA LYS A 60 5.85 10.62 6.61
C LYS A 60 4.59 9.76 6.43
N PHE A 61 4.42 9.15 5.26
CA PHE A 61 3.27 8.32 4.91
C PHE A 61 3.57 6.83 5.05
N ARG A 62 2.52 6.02 5.06
CA ARG A 62 2.58 4.58 4.86
C ARG A 62 1.68 4.14 3.73
N ILE A 63 2.13 3.09 3.04
CA ILE A 63 1.33 2.29 2.14
C ILE A 63 0.96 1.02 2.88
N ILE A 64 -0.34 0.77 3.02
CA ILE A 64 -0.88 -0.48 3.53
C ILE A 64 -1.30 -1.32 2.32
N TYR A 65 -0.81 -2.55 2.27
CA TYR A 65 -1.07 -3.45 1.15
C TYR A 65 -1.14 -4.90 1.63
N ARG A 66 -1.64 -5.78 0.77
CA ARG A 66 -1.54 -7.23 0.95
C ARG A 66 -1.13 -7.89 -0.36
N ARG A 67 -0.63 -9.11 -0.26
CA ARG A 67 -0.38 -9.96 -1.43
C ARG A 67 -1.70 -10.67 -1.77
N GLY A 68 -2.18 -10.47 -2.99
CA GLY A 68 -3.33 -11.20 -3.54
C GLY A 68 -2.94 -12.58 -4.06
N THR A 69 -3.86 -13.25 -4.75
CA THR A 69 -3.57 -14.53 -5.41
C THR A 69 -2.65 -14.33 -6.62
N GLY A 70 -1.73 -15.28 -6.83
CA GLY A 70 -0.75 -15.19 -7.91
C GLY A 70 0.28 -14.07 -7.72
N ARG A 71 0.48 -13.25 -8.76
CA ARG A 71 1.41 -12.09 -8.76
C ARG A 71 0.67 -10.77 -8.65
N ILE A 72 -0.17 -10.63 -7.63
CA ILE A 72 -0.95 -9.42 -7.38
C ILE A 72 -0.55 -8.81 -6.04
N VAL A 73 -0.36 -7.50 -6.05
CA VAL A 73 -0.28 -6.65 -4.85
C VAL A 73 -1.52 -5.78 -4.83
N GLU A 74 -2.25 -5.80 -3.72
CA GLU A 74 -3.45 -5.01 -3.51
C GLU A 74 -3.15 -3.91 -2.51
N LEU A 75 -3.32 -2.64 -2.93
CA LEU A 75 -3.30 -1.53 -1.99
C LEU A 75 -4.60 -1.51 -1.19
N VAL A 76 -4.47 -1.27 0.10
CA VAL A 76 -5.60 -1.15 1.03
C VAL A 76 -5.81 0.31 1.41
N ALA A 77 -4.73 1.00 1.79
CA ALA A 77 -4.79 2.39 2.21
C ALA A 77 -3.43 3.09 2.05
N MET A 78 -3.44 4.42 1.97
CA MET A 78 -2.24 5.25 2.06
C MET A 78 -2.52 6.50 2.88
N GLY A 79 -1.63 6.83 3.82
CA GLY A 79 -1.84 7.98 4.69
C GLY A 79 -0.74 8.20 5.73
N PRO A 80 -0.84 9.27 6.54
CA PRO A 80 0.13 9.59 7.59
C PRO A 80 0.12 8.56 8.72
N ARG A 81 1.27 8.35 9.39
CA ARG A 81 1.42 7.34 10.47
C ARG A 81 0.34 7.42 11.54
N GLU A 82 -0.01 8.63 11.93
CA GLU A 82 -0.93 8.95 13.03
C GLU A 82 -2.34 8.39 12.81
N ARG A 83 -2.82 8.34 11.56
CA ARG A 83 -4.21 8.01 11.24
C ARG A 83 -4.38 6.72 10.44
N ILE A 84 -3.35 6.32 9.68
CA ILE A 84 -3.47 5.26 8.68
C ILE A 84 -3.91 3.91 9.24
N TYR A 85 -3.54 3.55 10.47
CA TYR A 85 -3.93 2.26 11.04
C TYR A 85 -5.40 2.22 11.44
N GLU A 86 -5.89 3.30 12.04
CA GLU A 86 -7.30 3.44 12.41
C GLU A 86 -8.17 3.51 11.15
N GLU A 87 -7.78 4.31 10.16
CA GLU A 87 -8.46 4.40 8.86
C GLU A 87 -8.50 3.03 8.17
N THR A 88 -7.37 2.31 8.13
CA THR A 88 -7.31 0.96 7.57
C THR A 88 -8.25 0.01 8.30
N TYR A 89 -8.27 0.04 9.64
CA TYR A 89 -9.14 -0.81 10.44
C TYR A 89 -10.63 -0.54 10.12
N ARG A 90 -11.02 0.74 10.01
CA ARG A 90 -12.39 1.13 9.61
C ARG A 90 -12.74 0.65 8.20
N LEU A 91 -11.82 0.75 7.24
CA LEU A 91 -12.03 0.26 5.87
C LEU A 91 -12.27 -1.26 5.82
N ILE A 92 -11.51 -2.03 6.60
CA ILE A 92 -11.66 -3.49 6.63
C ILE A 92 -12.95 -3.90 7.35
N ARG A 93 -13.31 -3.21 8.44
CA ARG A 93 -14.55 -3.48 9.20
C ARG A 93 -15.81 -3.09 8.45
N SER A 94 -15.74 -2.11 7.56
CA SER A 94 -16.90 -1.62 6.79
C SER A 94 -17.28 -2.52 5.61
N GLY A 95 -16.59 -3.65 5.40
CA GLY A 95 -17.02 -4.71 4.49
C GLY A 95 -17.30 -4.21 3.08
N ARG A 96 -16.23 -3.82 2.37
CA ARG A 96 -16.22 -3.86 0.91
C ARG A 96 -15.62 -5.17 0.44
#